data_AF-A0A954VZD3-F1
#
_entry.id   AF-A0A954VZD3-F1
#
_cell.length_a   1.000
_cell.length_b   1.000
_cell.length_c   1.000
_cell.angle_alpha   90.00
_cell.angle_beta   90.00
_cell.angle_gamma   90.00
#
_symmetry.space_group_name_H-M   'P 1'
#
loop_
_entity.id
_entity.type
_entity.pdbx_description
1 polymer ?
#
loop_
_entity_poly.entity_id
_entity_poly.type
_entity_poly.pdbx_seq_one_letter_code
_entity_poly.pdbx_strand_id
1 'polypeptide(L)'
;GLGNDTLVGGHGDDKLYGDGGDDWLEGGANGVDFLYGGDGSDQLRGEWDHLYGENGNDYLYTVDRNSGMKNYSMYGGNGNDQLYGGANHDTLYGGAGNDQFFAGRGNDLVYGGDGVDYLYGNEGDDRLYGGAGNDQVYGHDGHDFINGGGGNDYLIGGAGRDTILGEGGNDHLDGGRDGDTDTLNGGSGTDSGVQYRYWRTTFWPFGEWVNQEVLTSVEDVTNKDW
;
A
#
# COMPACT_ATOMS: atom_id res chain seq x y z
N GLY A 1 21.16 -22.12 -4.72
CA GLY A 1 22.36 -22.64 -5.40
C GLY A 1 22.48 -22.00 -6.77
N LEU A 2 22.70 -22.74 -7.86
CA LEU A 2 22.32 -22.23 -9.19
C LEU A 2 21.15 -23.10 -9.67
N GLY A 3 20.07 -22.46 -10.12
CA GLY A 3 18.85 -23.09 -10.58
C GLY A 3 17.78 -23.18 -9.49
N ASN A 4 16.57 -23.49 -9.93
CA ASN A 4 15.35 -23.43 -9.13
C ASN A 4 15.32 -24.47 -8.01
N ASP A 5 15.28 -23.99 -6.77
CA ASP A 5 15.36 -24.73 -5.52
C ASP A 5 14.03 -24.63 -4.74
N THR A 6 13.86 -25.51 -3.75
CA THR A 6 12.77 -25.43 -2.76
C THR A 6 13.32 -25.62 -1.37
N LEU A 7 13.12 -24.62 -0.50
CA LEU A 7 13.65 -24.60 0.85
C LEU A 7 12.51 -24.43 1.86
N VAL A 8 12.55 -25.20 2.95
CA VAL A 8 11.56 -25.15 4.02
C VAL A 8 12.29 -25.17 5.37
N GLY A 9 12.08 -24.15 6.21
CA GLY A 9 12.76 -23.99 7.50
C GLY A 9 12.16 -24.91 8.57
N GLY A 10 10.83 -24.87 8.70
CA GLY A 10 10.07 -25.80 9.53
C GLY A 10 9.62 -25.18 10.84
N HIS A 11 10.36 -25.38 11.94
CA HIS A 11 9.98 -24.84 13.25
C HIS A 11 11.14 -24.12 13.91
N GLY A 12 10.84 -22.97 14.54
CA GLY A 12 11.85 -22.12 15.15
C GLY A 12 12.37 -21.09 14.15
N ASP A 13 13.42 -20.37 14.54
CA ASP A 13 13.99 -19.29 13.72
C ASP A 13 14.99 -19.87 12.69
N ASP A 14 14.65 -19.73 11.42
CA ASP A 14 15.39 -20.27 10.28
C ASP A 14 15.97 -19.16 9.38
N LYS A 15 16.98 -19.53 8.59
CA LYS A 15 17.53 -18.69 7.53
C LYS A 15 17.63 -19.50 6.24
N LEU A 16 16.96 -19.02 5.20
CA LEU A 16 16.87 -19.68 3.91
C LEU A 16 17.43 -18.77 2.82
N TYR A 17 18.21 -19.35 1.92
CA TYR A 17 18.86 -18.64 0.81
C TYR A 17 18.59 -19.42 -0.48
N GLY A 18 17.86 -18.82 -1.43
CA GLY A 18 17.65 -19.38 -2.77
C GLY A 18 18.89 -19.24 -3.65
N ASP A 19 19.64 -18.15 -3.47
CA ASP A 19 20.81 -17.73 -4.25
C ASP A 19 20.47 -17.36 -5.69
N GLY A 20 20.17 -18.31 -6.56
CA GLY A 20 19.86 -17.96 -7.95
C GLY A 20 19.13 -19.06 -8.70
N GLY A 21 18.21 -18.67 -9.57
CA GLY A 21 17.13 -19.52 -10.07
C GLY A 21 15.79 -18.99 -9.55
N ASP A 22 14.68 -19.50 -10.09
CA ASP A 22 13.35 -19.15 -9.56
C ASP A 22 13.01 -20.14 -8.43
N ASP A 23 13.09 -19.67 -7.19
CA ASP A 23 13.09 -20.49 -5.98
C ASP A 23 11.76 -20.41 -5.21
N TRP A 24 11.49 -21.44 -4.40
CA TRP A 24 10.38 -21.42 -3.44
C TRP A 24 10.89 -21.59 -2.01
N LEU A 25 10.70 -20.57 -1.19
CA LEU A 25 11.11 -20.54 0.21
C LEU A 25 9.89 -20.47 1.15
N GLU A 26 9.85 -21.35 2.16
CA GLU A 26 8.86 -21.32 3.25
C GLU A 26 9.57 -21.30 4.61
N GLY A 27 9.33 -20.24 5.41
CA GLY A 27 9.92 -20.10 6.75
C GLY A 27 9.50 -21.25 7.66
N GLY A 28 8.19 -21.44 7.79
CA GLY A 28 7.61 -22.48 8.61
C GLY A 28 6.75 -21.89 9.71
N ALA A 29 6.80 -22.45 10.92
CA ALA A 29 5.92 -22.04 12.02
C ALA A 29 6.68 -21.88 13.34
N ASN A 30 6.24 -20.93 14.17
CA ASN A 30 6.79 -20.65 15.49
C ASN A 30 8.25 -20.17 15.48
N GLY A 31 8.59 -19.32 14.52
CA GLY A 31 9.88 -18.65 14.38
C GLY A 31 9.73 -17.20 13.96
N VAL A 32 10.85 -16.49 13.90
CA VAL A 32 11.05 -15.33 13.03
C VAL A 32 12.14 -15.71 12.04
N ASP A 33 11.73 -16.01 10.82
CA ASP A 33 12.60 -16.52 9.78
C ASP A 33 13.12 -15.39 8.90
N PHE A 34 14.24 -15.64 8.24
CA PHE A 34 14.78 -14.74 7.20
C PHE A 34 14.90 -15.52 5.90
N LEU A 35 14.11 -15.12 4.90
CA LEU A 35 14.06 -15.73 3.58
C LEU A 35 14.68 -14.75 2.58
N TYR A 36 15.72 -15.20 1.87
CA TYR A 36 16.38 -14.45 0.81
C TYR A 36 16.20 -15.21 -0.51
N GLY A 37 15.46 -14.65 -1.45
CA GLY A 37 15.24 -15.20 -2.79
C GLY A 37 16.55 -15.30 -3.55
N GLY A 38 17.10 -14.13 -3.92
CA GLY A 38 18.37 -14.05 -4.62
C GLY A 38 18.17 -13.54 -6.05
N ASP A 39 18.84 -14.16 -7.01
CA ASP A 39 18.64 -13.87 -8.44
C ASP A 39 17.56 -14.77 -9.04
N GLY A 40 16.39 -14.25 -9.41
CA GLY A 40 15.34 -15.02 -10.06
C GLY A 40 13.96 -14.48 -9.73
N SER A 41 12.93 -15.12 -10.25
CA SER A 41 11.55 -14.80 -9.87
C SER A 41 11.09 -15.75 -8.77
N ASP A 42 11.23 -15.33 -7.53
CA ASP A 42 11.11 -16.18 -6.36
C ASP A 42 9.72 -16.11 -5.70
N GLN A 43 9.36 -17.17 -4.99
CA GLN A 43 8.17 -17.22 -4.15
C GLN A 43 8.56 -17.40 -2.70
N LEU A 44 8.28 -16.38 -1.88
CA LEU A 44 8.62 -16.38 -0.47
C LEU A 44 7.35 -16.37 0.37
N ARG A 45 7.25 -17.34 1.28
CA ARG A 45 6.11 -17.53 2.16
C ARG A 45 6.53 -17.51 3.62
N GLY A 46 5.95 -16.61 4.42
CA GLY A 46 6.28 -16.49 5.84
C GLY A 46 5.10 -16.54 6.82
N GLU A 47 5.42 -16.82 8.08
CA GLU A 47 4.57 -16.73 9.28
C GLU A 47 5.30 -15.93 10.39
N TRP A 48 5.38 -14.62 10.19
CA TRP A 48 5.99 -13.60 11.05
C TRP A 48 7.48 -13.41 10.77
N ASP A 49 7.79 -13.35 9.48
CA ASP A 49 9.14 -13.45 8.95
C ASP A 49 9.58 -12.18 8.24
N HIS A 50 10.88 -12.14 7.95
CA HIS A 50 11.49 -11.18 7.05
C HIS A 50 11.70 -11.82 5.67
N LEU A 51 11.05 -11.25 4.66
CA LEU A 51 11.09 -11.76 3.28
C LEU A 51 11.85 -10.74 2.41
N TYR A 52 12.84 -11.21 1.67
CA TYR A 52 13.65 -10.42 0.75
C TYR A 52 13.66 -11.12 -0.61
N GLY A 53 13.01 -10.55 -1.63
CA GLY A 53 13.03 -11.07 -2.99
C GLY A 53 14.41 -10.92 -3.64
N GLU A 54 14.99 -9.73 -3.51
CA GLU A 54 16.30 -9.32 -4.04
C GLU A 54 16.27 -8.96 -5.53
N ASN A 55 16.59 -9.85 -6.47
CA ASN A 55 16.67 -9.54 -7.89
C ASN A 55 15.72 -10.42 -8.71
N GLY A 56 14.71 -9.82 -9.31
CA GLY A 56 13.78 -10.45 -10.23
C GLY A 56 12.36 -10.13 -9.85
N ASN A 57 11.38 -10.72 -10.53
CA ASN A 57 9.97 -10.40 -10.23
C ASN A 57 9.47 -11.40 -9.20
N ASP A 58 9.33 -10.99 -7.96
CA ASP A 58 9.11 -11.85 -6.82
C ASP A 58 7.67 -11.81 -6.30
N TYR A 59 7.28 -12.89 -5.62
CA TYR A 59 5.97 -13.03 -4.99
C TYR A 59 6.16 -13.31 -3.49
N LEU A 60 5.94 -12.29 -2.68
CA LEU A 60 6.10 -12.31 -1.23
C LEU A 60 4.72 -12.30 -0.57
N TYR A 61 4.44 -13.29 0.28
CA TYR A 61 3.14 -13.39 0.92
C TYR A 61 3.18 -14.11 2.26
N THR A 62 2.13 -13.88 3.05
CA THR A 62 2.00 -14.48 4.37
C THR A 62 0.83 -15.43 4.44
N VAL A 63 0.78 -16.18 5.52
CA VAL A 63 -0.36 -17.02 5.88
C VAL A 63 -0.76 -16.74 7.32
N ASP A 64 -1.91 -16.09 7.49
CA ASP A 64 -2.42 -15.77 8.81
C ASP A 64 -3.02 -17.02 9.48
N ARG A 65 -2.17 -17.83 10.12
CA ARG A 65 -2.60 -19.02 10.85
C ARG A 65 -2.98 -18.76 12.30
N ASN A 66 -2.63 -17.62 12.87
CA ASN A 66 -3.09 -17.21 14.19
C ASN A 66 -2.91 -15.71 14.43
N SER A 67 -3.94 -15.10 15.02
CA SER A 67 -4.08 -13.68 15.37
C SER A 67 -3.15 -13.20 16.49
N GLY A 68 -1.93 -13.74 16.60
CA GLY A 68 -0.91 -13.09 17.41
C GLY A 68 -0.48 -11.84 16.66
N MET A 69 -0.60 -10.67 17.29
CA MET A 69 -0.17 -9.39 16.74
C MET A 69 1.33 -9.44 16.43
N LYS A 70 1.72 -9.91 15.25
CA LYS A 70 3.08 -9.79 14.75
C LYS A 70 3.02 -9.30 13.32
N ASN A 71 3.94 -8.40 13.07
CA ASN A 71 4.04 -7.61 11.85
C ASN A 71 5.04 -8.29 10.92
N TYR A 72 4.75 -8.28 9.63
CA TYR A 72 5.65 -8.78 8.61
C TYR A 72 6.54 -7.66 8.05
N SER A 73 7.74 -8.04 7.59
CA SER A 73 8.64 -7.11 6.89
C SER A 73 9.01 -7.73 5.55
N MET A 74 8.55 -7.10 4.48
CA MET A 74 8.75 -7.58 3.10
C MET A 74 9.53 -6.55 2.29
N TYR A 75 10.50 -7.03 1.52
CA TYR A 75 11.28 -6.24 0.58
C TYR A 75 11.27 -6.98 -0.76
N GLY A 76 10.66 -6.39 -1.79
CA GLY A 76 10.68 -6.92 -3.15
C GLY A 76 12.10 -6.92 -3.72
N GLY A 77 12.66 -5.73 -3.91
CA GLY A 77 14.04 -5.54 -4.37
C GLY A 77 14.06 -4.89 -5.74
N ASN A 78 14.75 -5.50 -6.70
CA ASN A 78 14.73 -5.09 -8.09
C ASN A 78 13.78 -6.00 -8.86
N GLY A 79 12.87 -5.45 -9.64
CA GLY A 79 11.92 -6.21 -10.44
C GLY A 79 10.51 -5.68 -10.24
N ASN A 80 9.54 -6.34 -10.85
CA ASN A 80 8.14 -6.01 -10.68
C ASN A 80 7.53 -7.02 -9.71
N ASP A 81 7.45 -6.65 -8.45
CA ASP A 81 7.17 -7.55 -7.35
C ASP A 81 5.69 -7.52 -6.95
N GLN A 82 5.25 -8.59 -6.27
CA GLN A 82 3.94 -8.65 -5.65
C GLN A 82 4.07 -8.96 -4.16
N LEU A 83 3.57 -8.06 -3.32
CA LEU A 83 3.68 -8.16 -1.87
C LEU A 83 2.29 -8.20 -1.22
N TYR A 84 2.04 -9.23 -0.42
CA TYR A 84 0.77 -9.44 0.30
C TYR A 84 1.01 -9.51 1.81
N GLY A 85 0.72 -8.42 2.53
CA GLY A 85 0.94 -8.29 3.98
C GLY A 85 0.07 -9.23 4.79
N GLY A 86 -1.23 -9.27 4.49
CA GLY A 86 -2.19 -10.16 5.13
C GLY A 86 -2.90 -9.45 6.27
N ALA A 87 -2.87 -9.98 7.48
CA ALA A 87 -3.35 -9.28 8.66
C ALA A 87 -2.19 -8.77 9.52
N ASN A 88 -2.51 -7.85 10.43
CA ASN A 88 -1.62 -7.14 11.35
C ASN A 88 -0.98 -5.88 10.74
N HIS A 89 0.01 -5.29 11.39
CA HIS A 89 0.55 -3.97 11.00
C HIS A 89 1.86 -4.15 10.24
N ASP A 90 1.79 -4.31 8.95
CA ASP A 90 2.90 -4.78 8.14
C ASP A 90 3.77 -3.65 7.61
N THR A 91 4.99 -4.00 7.22
CA THR A 91 5.89 -3.07 6.53
C THR A 91 6.36 -3.68 5.22
N LEU A 92 6.00 -3.04 4.11
CA LEU A 92 6.22 -3.52 2.76
C LEU A 92 7.05 -2.48 1.97
N TYR A 93 8.09 -2.95 1.28
CA TYR A 93 8.92 -2.14 0.39
C TYR A 93 9.02 -2.84 -0.97
N GLY A 94 8.68 -2.12 -2.04
CA GLY A 94 8.79 -2.64 -3.42
C GLY A 94 10.22 -2.57 -3.89
N GLY A 95 10.74 -1.35 -4.01
CA GLY A 95 12.14 -1.12 -4.37
C GLY A 95 12.24 -0.50 -5.75
N ALA A 96 12.74 -1.22 -6.74
CA ALA A 96 12.88 -0.73 -8.10
C ALA A 96 12.12 -1.60 -9.08
N GLY A 97 11.27 -0.99 -9.90
CA GLY A 97 10.39 -1.65 -10.85
C GLY A 97 8.93 -1.38 -10.50
N ASN A 98 8.01 -1.95 -11.27
CA ASN A 98 6.59 -1.65 -11.13
C ASN A 98 5.93 -2.68 -10.21
N ASP A 99 5.71 -2.30 -8.97
CA ASP A 99 5.33 -3.20 -7.90
C ASP A 99 3.82 -3.19 -7.61
N GLN A 100 3.33 -4.27 -7.02
CA GLN A 100 1.94 -4.42 -6.60
C GLN A 100 1.84 -4.81 -5.13
N PHE A 101 1.04 -4.07 -4.37
CA PHE A 101 0.90 -4.27 -2.93
C PHE A 101 -0.55 -4.48 -2.54
N PHE A 102 -0.76 -5.46 -1.67
CA PHE A 102 -1.99 -5.67 -0.94
C PHE A 102 -1.62 -5.74 0.55
N ALA A 103 -1.71 -4.60 1.24
CA ALA A 103 -1.24 -4.50 2.63
C ALA A 103 -2.13 -5.36 3.55
N GLY A 104 -3.44 -5.11 3.52
CA GLY A 104 -4.44 -6.04 4.02
C GLY A 104 -5.16 -5.50 5.24
N ARG A 105 -5.12 -6.17 6.38
CA ARG A 105 -5.80 -5.72 7.60
C ARG A 105 -4.82 -5.22 8.62
N GLY A 106 -5.05 -4.03 9.14
CA GLY A 106 -4.25 -3.41 10.17
C GLY A 106 -3.62 -2.14 9.65
N ASN A 107 -2.90 -1.43 10.51
CA ASN A 107 -2.31 -0.16 10.14
C ASN A 107 -0.93 -0.41 9.52
N ASP A 108 -0.88 -0.42 8.21
CA ASP A 108 0.28 -0.83 7.43
C ASP A 108 1.17 0.35 7.02
N LEU A 109 2.41 0.02 6.66
CA LEU A 109 3.38 0.95 6.10
C LEU A 109 3.91 0.40 4.77
N VAL A 110 3.59 1.09 3.67
CA VAL A 110 3.93 0.65 2.32
C VAL A 110 4.74 1.72 1.61
N TYR A 111 5.86 1.32 1.01
CA TYR A 111 6.66 2.14 0.10
C TYR A 111 6.77 1.43 -1.25
N GLY A 112 6.27 2.06 -2.32
CA GLY A 112 6.41 1.58 -3.71
C GLY A 112 7.86 1.60 -4.13
N GLY A 113 8.42 2.80 -4.32
CA GLY A 113 9.83 2.98 -4.62
C GLY A 113 10.03 3.65 -5.97
N ASP A 114 10.93 3.13 -6.80
CA ASP A 114 11.11 3.60 -8.17
C ASP A 114 10.23 2.76 -9.11
N GLY A 115 9.31 3.33 -9.87
CA GLY A 115 8.50 2.58 -10.83
C GLY A 115 7.08 3.10 -10.94
N VAL A 116 6.23 2.36 -11.63
CA VAL A 116 4.79 2.63 -11.67
C VAL A 116 4.12 1.59 -10.77
N ASP A 117 3.82 2.01 -9.56
CA ASP A 117 3.40 1.12 -8.48
C ASP A 117 1.88 1.13 -8.27
N TYR A 118 1.37 0.01 -7.78
CA TYR A 118 -0.05 -0.18 -7.44
C TYR A 118 -0.19 -0.57 -5.98
N LEU A 119 -0.65 0.36 -5.15
CA LEU A 119 -0.75 0.20 -3.70
C LEU A 119 -2.20 0.12 -3.26
N TYR A 120 -2.56 -0.96 -2.56
CA TYR A 120 -3.84 -1.13 -1.88
C TYR A 120 -3.61 -1.27 -0.36
N GLY A 121 -4.05 -0.29 0.42
CA GLY A 121 -4.04 -0.32 1.90
C GLY A 121 -4.99 -1.39 2.43
N ASN A 122 -6.27 -1.28 2.05
CA ASN A 122 -7.40 -2.14 2.46
C ASN A 122 -8.02 -1.73 3.81
N GLU A 123 -7.94 -2.54 4.87
CA GLU A 123 -8.61 -2.25 6.14
C GLU A 123 -7.58 -1.72 7.16
N GLY A 124 -7.67 -0.48 7.63
CA GLY A 124 -6.80 0.05 8.68
C GLY A 124 -6.35 1.49 8.42
N ASP A 125 -5.72 2.13 9.40
CA ASP A 125 -5.15 3.48 9.19
C ASP A 125 -3.75 3.34 8.59
N ASP A 126 -3.65 3.40 7.27
CA ASP A 126 -2.44 3.06 6.53
C ASP A 126 -1.54 4.26 6.23
N ARG A 127 -0.26 3.98 5.98
CA ARG A 127 0.69 4.94 5.41
C ARG A 127 1.24 4.40 4.11
N LEU A 128 0.82 5.02 3.01
CA LEU A 128 1.12 4.59 1.65
C LEU A 128 1.96 5.66 0.94
N TYR A 129 3.12 5.28 0.44
CA TYR A 129 4.03 6.13 -0.32
C TYR A 129 4.26 5.50 -1.69
N GLY A 130 3.83 6.18 -2.77
CA GLY A 130 4.05 5.73 -4.15
C GLY A 130 5.54 5.74 -4.49
N GLY A 131 6.15 6.92 -4.46
CA GLY A 131 7.59 7.08 -4.67
C GLY A 131 7.86 7.83 -5.96
N ALA A 132 8.64 7.26 -6.87
CA ALA A 132 9.00 7.89 -8.12
C ALA A 132 8.39 7.14 -9.30
N GLY A 133 7.49 7.79 -10.03
CA GLY A 133 6.81 7.31 -11.22
C GLY A 133 5.32 7.65 -11.13
N ASN A 134 4.51 7.12 -12.03
CA ASN A 134 3.09 7.50 -12.08
C ASN A 134 2.27 6.45 -11.33
N ASP A 135 2.07 6.64 -10.03
CA ASP A 135 1.58 5.60 -9.14
C ASP A 135 0.06 5.57 -9.03
N GLN A 136 -0.48 4.42 -8.62
CA GLN A 136 -1.90 4.27 -8.25
C GLN A 136 -2.00 3.81 -6.81
N VAL A 137 -2.56 4.66 -5.96
CA VAL A 137 -2.65 4.41 -4.52
C VAL A 137 -4.10 4.49 -4.05
N TYR A 138 -4.54 3.44 -3.36
CA TYR A 138 -5.89 3.29 -2.82
C TYR A 138 -5.79 2.99 -1.32
N GLY A 139 -6.22 3.92 -0.47
CA GLY A 139 -6.27 3.75 0.99
C GLY A 139 -7.30 2.70 1.40
N HIS A 140 -8.52 2.84 0.89
CA HIS A 140 -9.70 2.04 1.22
C HIS A 140 -10.34 2.42 2.58
N ASP A 141 -10.42 1.52 3.55
CA ASP A 141 -11.16 1.71 4.79
C ASP A 141 -10.20 2.16 5.90
N GLY A 142 -10.28 3.39 6.39
CA GLY A 142 -9.43 3.85 7.49
C GLY A 142 -9.13 5.34 7.46
N HIS A 143 -8.25 5.81 8.33
CA HIS A 143 -7.73 7.17 8.26
C HIS A 143 -6.34 7.15 7.65
N ASP A 144 -6.31 7.24 6.33
CA ASP A 144 -5.11 6.95 5.57
C ASP A 144 -4.24 8.18 5.35
N PHE A 145 -2.94 7.95 5.30
CA PHE A 145 -1.97 8.89 4.79
C PHE A 145 -1.41 8.38 3.47
N ILE A 146 -1.61 9.16 2.41
CA ILE A 146 -1.18 8.83 1.05
C ILE A 146 -0.24 9.93 0.54
N ASN A 147 0.92 9.53 0.04
CA ASN A 147 1.86 10.41 -0.65
C ASN A 147 2.20 9.79 -2.02
N GLY A 148 1.86 10.49 -3.11
CA GLY A 148 2.16 10.05 -4.48
C GLY A 148 3.65 10.10 -4.75
N GLY A 149 4.26 11.26 -4.54
CA GLY A 149 5.70 11.45 -4.65
C GLY A 149 6.05 12.19 -5.94
N GLY A 150 6.82 11.59 -6.83
CA GLY A 150 7.20 12.22 -8.08
C GLY A 150 6.58 11.52 -9.27
N GLY A 151 5.70 12.16 -10.02
CA GLY A 151 5.06 11.65 -11.22
C GLY A 151 3.63 12.15 -11.32
N ASN A 152 2.84 11.60 -12.24
CA ASN A 152 1.42 11.96 -12.35
C ASN A 152 0.61 10.85 -11.70
N ASP A 153 0.20 11.08 -10.47
CA ASP A 153 -0.32 10.03 -9.61
C ASP A 153 -1.85 9.99 -9.57
N TYR A 154 -2.39 8.81 -9.28
CA TYR A 154 -3.81 8.59 -9.06
C TYR A 154 -4.04 8.09 -7.64
N LEU A 155 -4.56 8.97 -6.79
CA LEU A 155 -4.60 8.78 -5.34
C LEU A 155 -6.05 8.81 -4.85
N ILE A 156 -6.50 7.74 -4.22
CA ILE A 156 -7.83 7.63 -3.60
C ILE A 156 -7.67 7.31 -2.12
N GLY A 157 -8.25 8.15 -1.26
CA GLY A 157 -8.35 7.92 0.19
C GLY A 157 -9.31 6.77 0.47
N GLY A 158 -10.61 7.06 0.47
CA GLY A 158 -11.63 6.02 0.53
C GLY A 158 -12.70 6.34 1.57
N ALA A 159 -12.75 5.58 2.65
CA ALA A 159 -13.65 5.80 3.76
C ALA A 159 -12.84 6.16 5.00
N GLY A 160 -13.16 7.29 5.61
CA GLY A 160 -12.50 7.89 6.75
C GLY A 160 -11.95 9.27 6.39
N ARG A 161 -11.15 9.83 7.31
CA ARG A 161 -10.54 11.15 7.12
C ARG A 161 -9.13 10.99 6.65
N ASP A 162 -8.94 11.18 5.36
CA ASP A 162 -7.66 10.90 4.74
C ASP A 162 -6.80 12.15 4.60
N THR A 163 -5.50 11.93 4.46
CA THR A 163 -4.53 12.95 4.05
C THR A 163 -3.83 12.48 2.79
N ILE A 164 -4.04 13.19 1.69
CA ILE A 164 -3.53 12.84 0.37
C ILE A 164 -2.64 13.97 -0.15
N LEU A 165 -1.40 13.62 -0.46
CA LEU A 165 -0.37 14.51 -0.99
C LEU A 165 0.06 14.01 -2.37
N GLY A 166 -0.15 14.80 -3.43
CA GLY A 166 0.35 14.50 -4.78
C GLY A 166 1.87 14.70 -4.90
N GLU A 167 2.37 15.77 -4.30
CA GLU A 167 3.77 16.21 -4.35
C GLU A 167 4.19 16.74 -5.73
N GLY A 168 4.72 15.92 -6.62
CA GLY A 168 5.39 16.39 -7.83
C GLY A 168 4.85 15.82 -9.13
N GLY A 169 3.96 16.53 -9.81
CA GLY A 169 3.52 16.23 -11.17
C GLY A 169 2.08 16.66 -11.38
N ASN A 170 1.33 16.00 -12.27
CA ASN A 170 -0.08 16.38 -12.50
C ASN A 170 -0.97 15.31 -11.92
N ASP A 171 -1.45 15.54 -10.70
CA ASP A 171 -2.03 14.48 -9.91
C ASP A 171 -3.56 14.48 -9.93
N HIS A 172 -4.14 13.30 -9.68
CA HIS A 172 -5.56 13.12 -9.43
C HIS A 172 -5.79 12.62 -8.02
N LEU A 173 -6.47 13.42 -7.19
CA LEU A 173 -6.75 13.14 -5.79
C LEU A 173 -8.26 12.98 -5.58
N ASP A 174 -8.70 11.87 -4.98
CA ASP A 174 -10.10 11.65 -4.56
C ASP A 174 -10.14 11.29 -3.07
N GLY A 175 -10.79 12.13 -2.26
CA GLY A 175 -10.97 11.85 -0.83
C GLY A 175 -11.95 10.70 -0.55
N GLY A 176 -12.81 10.34 -1.52
CA GLY A 176 -13.80 9.29 -1.36
C GLY A 176 -15.22 9.79 -1.06
N ARG A 177 -16.20 8.87 -1.15
CA ARG A 177 -17.66 9.15 -1.12
C ARG A 177 -18.33 8.80 0.19
N ASP A 178 -17.65 9.02 1.28
CA ASP A 178 -18.11 8.71 2.63
C ASP A 178 -18.59 9.97 3.38
N GLY A 179 -18.29 11.14 2.83
CA GLY A 179 -18.66 12.47 3.27
C GLY A 179 -17.99 12.93 4.55
N ASP A 180 -16.83 12.35 4.85
CA ASP A 180 -15.88 12.88 5.80
C ASP A 180 -15.19 14.14 5.26
N THR A 181 -14.13 14.60 5.92
CA THR A 181 -13.39 15.79 5.50
C THR A 181 -11.92 15.46 5.50
N ASP A 182 -11.43 15.19 4.30
CA ASP A 182 -10.06 14.86 3.94
C ASP A 182 -9.23 16.11 3.70
N THR A 183 -7.92 15.93 3.77
CA THR A 183 -6.92 16.92 3.40
C THR A 183 -6.30 16.51 2.07
N LEU A 184 -6.54 17.28 1.02
CA LEU A 184 -5.98 17.05 -0.31
C LEU A 184 -4.99 18.17 -0.65
N ASN A 185 -3.77 17.83 -1.04
CA ASN A 185 -2.75 18.78 -1.51
C ASN A 185 -2.06 18.21 -2.74
N GLY A 186 -2.31 18.81 -3.92
CA GLY A 186 -1.68 18.36 -5.16
C GLY A 186 -0.18 18.61 -5.22
N GLY A 187 0.34 19.60 -4.50
CA GLY A 187 1.75 19.95 -4.56
C GLY A 187 2.08 20.84 -5.76
N SER A 188 3.01 20.39 -6.60
CA SER A 188 3.53 21.11 -7.77
C SER A 188 3.07 20.48 -9.06
N GLY A 189 2.56 21.29 -9.98
CA GLY A 189 2.09 20.86 -11.30
C GLY A 189 0.66 21.31 -11.54
N THR A 190 -0.11 20.55 -12.32
CA THR A 190 -1.53 20.84 -12.60
C THR A 190 -2.40 19.71 -12.11
N ASP A 191 -3.03 19.93 -10.95
CA ASP A 191 -3.67 18.86 -10.19
C ASP A 191 -5.18 18.94 -10.26
N SER A 192 -5.83 17.80 -10.06
CA SER A 192 -7.28 17.67 -9.98
C SER A 192 -7.68 16.98 -8.69
N GLY A 193 -8.71 17.50 -8.03
CA GLY A 193 -9.20 16.97 -6.76
C GLY A 193 -10.70 16.79 -6.74
N VAL A 194 -11.16 15.73 -6.08
CA VAL A 194 -12.57 15.48 -5.79
C VAL A 194 -12.73 15.28 -4.29
N GLN A 195 -13.68 16.01 -3.70
CA GLN A 195 -14.12 15.79 -2.32
C GLN A 195 -15.63 15.84 -2.20
N TYR A 196 -16.17 14.84 -1.51
CA TYR A 196 -17.59 14.75 -1.18
C TYR A 196 -17.81 15.22 0.25
N ARG A 197 -18.76 16.14 0.47
CA ARG A 197 -19.10 16.63 1.81
C ARG A 197 -20.61 16.60 2.03
N TYR A 198 -21.04 16.12 3.19
CA TYR A 198 -22.43 16.22 3.61
C TYR A 198 -22.67 17.54 4.36
N TRP A 199 -23.61 18.34 3.89
CA TRP A 199 -24.18 19.44 4.67
C TRP A 199 -25.47 18.97 5.34
N ARG A 200 -25.60 19.25 6.64
CA ARG A 200 -26.86 19.08 7.37
C ARG A 200 -27.63 20.39 7.34
N THR A 201 -28.74 20.46 6.60
CA THR A 201 -29.76 21.48 6.90
C THR A 201 -30.72 20.98 7.95
N THR A 202 -30.73 21.64 9.11
CA THR A 202 -31.85 21.53 10.05
C THR A 202 -33.03 22.32 9.50
N PHE A 203 -34.13 21.66 9.14
CA PHE A 203 -35.42 22.31 8.89
C PHE A 203 -36.42 21.84 9.96
N TRP A 204 -37.00 22.77 10.73
CA TRP A 204 -38.02 22.51 11.75
C TRP A 204 -39.35 23.18 11.35
N PRO A 205 -40.54 22.60 11.64
CA PRO A 205 -40.89 21.21 11.98
C PRO A 205 -41.48 20.46 10.77
N PHE A 206 -41.30 19.14 10.67
CA PHE A 206 -41.82 18.24 9.63
C PHE A 206 -41.02 18.20 8.32
N GLY A 207 -40.14 17.21 8.17
CA GLY A 207 -39.66 16.79 6.85
C GLY A 207 -38.30 16.12 6.90
N GLU A 208 -38.18 14.99 6.20
CA GLU A 208 -37.11 14.00 6.18
C GLU A 208 -35.68 14.54 6.00
N TRP A 209 -34.72 13.74 6.50
CA TRP A 209 -33.29 13.89 6.23
C TRP A 209 -33.03 13.62 4.75
N VAL A 210 -32.67 14.65 3.99
CA VAL A 210 -32.05 14.47 2.69
C VAL A 210 -30.54 14.55 2.93
N ASN A 211 -29.88 13.40 3.06
CA ASN A 211 -28.44 13.33 2.83
C ASN A 211 -28.26 13.46 1.31
N GLN A 212 -28.09 14.69 0.82
CA GLN A 212 -27.71 14.87 -0.58
C GLN A 212 -26.19 14.85 -0.63
N GLU A 213 -25.61 13.80 -1.22
CA GLU A 213 -24.25 13.86 -1.73
C GLU A 213 -24.19 15.06 -2.69
N VAL A 214 -23.43 16.08 -2.32
CA VAL A 214 -23.11 17.19 -3.20
C VAL A 214 -21.61 17.14 -3.42
N LEU A 215 -21.21 16.96 -4.68
CA LEU A 215 -19.85 17.23 -5.12
C LEU A 215 -19.55 18.69 -4.78
N THR A 216 -18.75 18.93 -3.74
CA THR A 216 -18.57 20.31 -3.24
C THR A 216 -17.59 21.12 -4.07
N SER A 217 -16.62 20.47 -4.74
CA SER A 217 -15.78 21.08 -5.76
C SER A 217 -15.05 20.01 -6.60
N VAL A 218 -14.82 20.31 -7.88
CA VAL A 218 -13.63 19.83 -8.61
C VAL A 218 -12.64 20.97 -8.44
N GLU A 219 -11.84 20.92 -7.38
CA GLU A 219 -10.84 21.95 -7.14
C GLU A 219 -9.62 21.64 -8.01
N ASP A 220 -9.14 22.67 -8.70
CA ASP A 220 -7.73 22.75 -9.05
C ASP A 220 -6.99 22.80 -7.70
N VAL A 221 -6.48 21.65 -7.25
CA VAL A 221 -5.81 21.49 -5.93
C VAL A 221 -4.40 22.08 -5.97
N THR A 222 -4.04 22.75 -7.06
CA THR A 222 -2.80 23.48 -7.19
C THR A 222 -2.69 24.50 -6.08
N ASN A 223 -1.54 24.51 -5.41
CA ASN A 223 -1.18 25.55 -4.46
C ASN A 223 -1.47 26.92 -5.07
N LYS A 224 -2.56 27.56 -4.63
CA LYS A 224 -2.61 29.02 -4.64
C LYS A 224 -1.62 29.45 -3.60
N ASP A 225 -0.38 29.68 -4.04
CA ASP A 225 0.65 30.40 -3.29
C ASP A 225 -0.03 31.53 -2.50
N TRP A 226 -0.07 31.40 -1.17
CA TRP A 226 -0.54 32.44 -0.25
C TRP A 226 0.56 33.46 0.03
#